data_AF-X1JMP7-F1
#
_entry.id   AF-X1JMP7-F1
#
_cell.length_a   1.000
_cell.length_b   1.000
_cell.length_c   1.000
_cell.angle_alpha   90.00
_cell.angle_beta   90.00
_cell.angle_gamma   90.00
#
_symmetry.space_group_name_H-M   'P 1'
#
loop_
_entity.id
_entity.type
_entity.pdbx_description
1 polymer ?
#
loop_
_entity_poly.entity_id
_entity_poly.type
_entity_poly.pdbx_seq_one_letter_code
_entity_poly.pdbx_strand_id
1 'polypeptide(L)'
;MPSSFPLDQVRNIGIIAHIDAGKTTLTERILYYTGHTYKIGEVDEGTAVMDWMEQERQRGITITAAATTCYWRDHRINIIDTPGHVDFTAEVERSLRVLDGG
;
A
#
# COMPACT_ATOMS: atom_id res chain seq x y z
N MET A 1 -26.98 -5.42 -4.08
CA MET A 1 -26.33 -4.71 -5.20
C MET A 1 -25.09 -4.05 -4.63
N PRO A 2 -23.88 -4.18 -5.20
CA PRO A 2 -22.78 -3.37 -4.70
C PRO A 2 -23.17 -1.91 -4.97
N SER A 3 -23.28 -1.10 -3.92
CA SER A 3 -23.48 0.33 -4.05
C SER A 3 -22.31 0.86 -4.89
N SER A 4 -22.57 1.24 -6.14
CA SER A 4 -21.54 1.80 -7.00
C SER A 4 -21.10 3.12 -6.37
N PHE A 5 -19.89 3.16 -5.81
CA PHE A 5 -19.27 4.44 -5.48
C PHE A 5 -19.18 5.26 -6.77
N PRO A 6 -19.56 6.54 -6.76
CA PRO A 6 -19.32 7.43 -7.89
C PRO A 6 -17.84 7.36 -8.30
N LEU A 7 -17.57 7.22 -9.60
CA LEU A 7 -16.20 7.05 -10.12
C LEU A 7 -15.30 8.24 -9.75
N ASP A 8 -15.86 9.45 -9.68
CA ASP A 8 -15.20 10.67 -9.25
C ASP A 8 -14.81 10.68 -7.75
N GLN A 9 -15.29 9.72 -6.97
CA GLN A 9 -14.95 9.52 -5.56
C GLN A 9 -13.97 8.37 -5.32
N VAL A 10 -13.55 7.66 -6.37
CA VAL A 10 -12.53 6.60 -6.28
C VAL A 10 -11.14 7.21 -6.51
N ARG A 11 -10.16 6.79 -5.71
CA ARG A 11 -8.74 7.17 -5.85
C ARG A 11 -7.87 5.93 -5.84
N ASN A 12 -7.18 5.65 -6.93
CA ASN A 12 -6.15 4.61 -7.01
C ASN A 12 -4.77 5.27 -6.83
N ILE A 13 -4.13 5.03 -5.68
CA ILE A 13 -2.86 5.67 -5.27
C ILE A 13 -1.79 4.60 -5.11
N GLY A 14 -0.59 4.85 -5.65
CA GLY A 14 0.58 4.00 -5.42
C GLY A 14 1.64 4.72 -4.59
N ILE A 15 2.23 4.03 -3.62
CA ILE A 15 3.37 4.56 -2.85
C ILE A 15 4.65 3.99 -3.42
N ILE A 16 5.40 4.84 -4.12
CA ILE A 16 6.58 4.44 -4.92
C ILE A 16 7.76 5.32 -4.53
N ALA A 17 8.87 4.67 -4.18
CA ALA A 17 10.12 5.28 -3.75
C ALA A 17 11.21 4.19 -3.64
N HIS A 18 12.47 4.60 -3.53
CA HIS A 18 13.58 3.66 -3.37
C HIS A 18 13.54 2.90 -2.03
N ILE A 19 14.43 1.90 -1.85
CA ILE A 19 14.52 1.09 -0.63
C ILE A 19 14.75 1.99 0.59
N ASP A 20 14.20 1.58 1.73
CA ASP A 20 14.29 2.29 3.02
C ASP A 20 13.74 3.73 3.06
N ALA A 21 12.95 4.12 2.05
CA ALA A 21 12.27 5.42 2.02
C ALA A 21 10.99 5.49 2.88
N GLY A 22 10.64 4.43 3.59
CA GLY A 22 9.46 4.39 4.47
C GLY A 22 8.10 4.26 3.77
N LYS A 23 8.05 3.68 2.56
CA LYS A 23 6.80 3.46 1.80
C LYS A 23 5.75 2.70 2.61
N THR A 24 6.13 1.53 3.11
CA THR A 24 5.24 0.65 3.87
C THR A 24 4.86 1.27 5.20
N THR A 25 5.81 1.93 5.88
CA THR A 25 5.50 2.72 7.09
C THR A 25 4.46 3.80 6.83
N LEU A 26 4.55 4.52 5.69
CA LEU A 26 3.55 5.51 5.30
C LEU A 26 2.19 4.83 5.04
N THR A 27 2.17 3.70 4.33
CA THR A 27 0.95 2.92 4.09
C THR A 27 0.27 2.50 5.41
N GLU A 28 1.03 1.99 6.38
CA GLU A 28 0.51 1.59 7.70
C GLU A 28 -0.11 2.78 8.45
N ARG A 29 0.50 3.97 8.38
CA ARG A 29 -0.08 5.19 8.98
C ARG A 29 -1.38 5.59 8.28
N ILE A 30 -1.44 5.52 6.94
CA ILE A 30 -2.68 5.81 6.20
C ILE A 30 -3.78 4.85 6.64
N LEU A 31 -3.50 3.56 6.74
CA LEU A 31 -4.47 2.57 7.19
C LEU A 31 -4.97 2.84 8.62
N TYR A 32 -4.07 3.22 9.52
CA TYR A 32 -4.44 3.55 10.89
C TYR A 32 -5.31 4.80 10.96
N TYR A 33 -4.91 5.89 10.30
CA TYR A 33 -5.65 7.16 10.34
C TYR A 33 -7.01 7.06 9.65
N THR A 34 -7.16 6.20 8.64
CA THR A 34 -8.46 5.90 8.01
C THR A 34 -9.32 4.94 8.82
N GLY A 35 -8.81 4.42 9.95
CA GLY A 35 -9.52 3.46 10.80
C GLY A 35 -9.63 2.06 10.21
N HIS A 36 -8.87 1.74 9.16
CA HIS A 36 -8.83 0.40 8.57
C HIS A 36 -8.11 -0.61 9.48
N THR A 37 -7.08 -0.15 10.20
CA THR A 37 -6.36 -0.94 11.21
C THR A 37 -6.51 -0.32 12.59
N TYR A 38 -6.66 -1.16 13.62
CA TYR A 38 -6.81 -0.71 15.01
C TYR A 38 -5.47 -0.45 15.71
N LYS A 39 -4.37 -0.91 15.11
CA LYS A 39 -2.99 -0.75 15.57
C LYS A 39 -2.12 -0.35 14.40
N ILE A 40 -1.04 0.35 14.68
CA ILE A 40 -0.06 0.71 13.66
C ILE A 40 0.93 -0.45 13.56
N GLY A 41 1.10 -1.01 12.36
CA GLY A 41 2.14 -1.98 12.08
C GLY A 41 3.48 -1.28 11.87
N GLU A 42 4.55 -1.97 12.23
CA GLU A 42 5.94 -1.57 11.98
C GLU A 42 6.64 -2.67 11.16
N VAL A 43 7.37 -2.25 10.13
CA VAL A 43 8.10 -3.16 9.22
C VAL A 43 9.22 -3.88 9.97
N ASP A 44 9.97 -3.14 10.79
CA ASP A 44 11.10 -3.66 11.56
C ASP A 44 10.68 -4.72 12.59
N GLU A 45 9.45 -4.62 13.10
CA GLU A 45 8.88 -5.60 14.04
C GLU A 45 8.13 -6.73 13.32
N GLY A 46 8.08 -6.72 11.99
CA GLY A 46 7.34 -7.69 11.18
C GLY A 46 5.83 -7.67 11.42
N THR A 47 5.29 -6.55 11.91
CA THR A 47 3.86 -6.38 12.24
C THR A 47 3.08 -5.59 11.20
N ALA A 48 3.76 -5.10 10.16
CA ALA A 48 3.15 -4.45 9.00
C ALA A 48 2.09 -5.37 8.36
N VAL A 49 0.93 -4.80 8.05
CA VAL A 49 -0.23 -5.52 7.49
C VAL A 49 0.00 -5.86 6.02
N MET A 50 0.76 -5.01 5.32
CA MET A 50 1.07 -5.21 3.89
C MET A 50 2.09 -6.33 3.63
N ASP A 51 3.04 -6.52 4.54
CA ASP A 51 4.07 -7.55 4.41
C ASP A 51 3.52 -8.89 4.93
N TRP A 52 2.90 -9.65 4.03
CA TRP A 52 2.27 -10.94 4.36
C TRP A 52 3.23 -12.11 4.16
N MET A 53 4.25 -11.97 3.31
CA MET A 53 5.24 -13.03 3.10
C MET A 53 6.20 -13.11 4.28
N GLU A 54 6.59 -14.34 4.63
CA GLU A 54 7.56 -14.56 5.70
C GLU A 54 8.91 -13.91 5.38
N GLN A 55 9.33 -13.93 4.11
CA GLN A 55 10.57 -13.32 3.65
C GLN A 55 10.54 -11.79 3.77
N GLU A 56 9.39 -11.16 3.53
CA GLU A 56 9.23 -9.70 3.67
C GLU A 56 9.44 -9.30 5.13
N ARG A 57 8.77 -10.00 6.05
CA ARG A 57 8.91 -9.79 7.50
C ARG A 57 10.31 -10.08 8.03
N GLN A 58 10.93 -11.16 7.57
CA GLN A 58 12.28 -11.55 8.01
C GLN A 58 13.36 -10.56 7.53
N ARG A 59 13.15 -9.92 6.38
CA ARG A 59 14.15 -9.03 5.75
C ARG A 59 13.84 -7.55 5.93
N GLY A 60 12.65 -7.19 6.40
CA GLY A 60 12.21 -5.80 6.52
C GLY A 60 12.08 -5.09 5.17
N ILE A 61 11.76 -5.82 4.10
CA ILE A 61 11.60 -5.26 2.75
C ILE A 61 10.29 -5.71 2.12
N THR A 62 9.70 -4.87 1.29
CA THR A 62 8.57 -5.22 0.44
C THR A 62 9.08 -5.89 -0.83
N ILE A 63 8.57 -7.10 -1.13
CA ILE A 63 8.94 -7.92 -2.28
C ILE A 63 7.81 -7.91 -3.31
N THR A 64 6.57 -7.96 -2.85
CA THR A 64 5.37 -7.95 -3.70
C THR A 64 4.53 -6.72 -3.49
N ALA A 65 3.84 -6.28 -4.54
CA ALA A 65 2.91 -5.18 -4.41
C ALA A 65 1.66 -5.64 -3.65
N ALA A 66 1.30 -4.92 -2.59
CA ALA A 66 0.10 -5.18 -1.81
C ALA A 66 -0.95 -4.11 -2.12
N ALA A 67 -2.21 -4.54 -2.29
CA ALA A 67 -3.32 -3.64 -2.54
C ALA A 67 -4.34 -3.70 -1.38
N THR A 68 -4.75 -2.53 -0.90
CA THR A 68 -5.80 -2.41 0.12
C THR A 68 -6.81 -1.33 -0.24
N THR A 69 -8.00 -1.40 0.34
CA THR A 69 -9.01 -0.35 0.25
C THR A 69 -9.26 0.24 1.63
N CYS A 70 -9.15 1.56 1.72
CA CYS A 70 -9.57 2.34 2.88
C CYS A 70 -10.56 3.44 2.46
N TYR A 71 -11.19 4.06 3.45
CA TYR A 71 -12.17 5.11 3.24
C TYR A 71 -11.74 6.36 3.98
N TRP A 72 -11.77 7.49 3.29
CA TRP A 72 -11.46 8.78 3.90
C TRP A 72 -12.47 9.82 3.43
N ARG A 73 -13.25 10.34 4.39
CA ARG A 73 -14.42 11.18 4.09
C ARG A 73 -15.34 10.43 3.12
N ASP A 74 -15.79 11.08 2.06
CA ASP A 74 -16.68 10.48 1.04
C ASP A 74 -15.92 9.77 -0.09
N HIS A 75 -14.63 9.46 0.09
CA HIS A 75 -13.80 8.85 -0.96
C HIS A 75 -13.42 7.41 -0.61
N ARG A 76 -13.46 6.56 -1.63
CA ARG A 76 -12.85 5.23 -1.60
C ARG A 76 -11.43 5.33 -2.12
N ILE A 77 -10.45 4.95 -1.31
CA ILE A 77 -9.03 4.98 -1.68
C ILE A 77 -8.54 3.54 -1.79
N ASN A 78 -8.04 3.18 -2.97
CA ASN A 78 -7.30 1.94 -3.19
C ASN A 78 -5.81 2.28 -3.18
N ILE A 79 -5.07 1.71 -2.24
CA ILE A 79 -3.64 1.94 -2.07
C ILE A 79 -2.90 0.73 -2.61
N ILE A 80 -1.87 0.97 -3.41
CA ILE A 80 -0.89 -0.03 -3.85
C ILE A 80 0.45 0.32 -3.21
N ASP A 81 0.90 -0.49 -2.25
CA ASP A 81 2.24 -0.39 -1.70
C ASP A 81 3.20 -1.17 -2.60
N THR A 82 4.31 -0.56 -3.02
CA THR A 82 5.20 -1.15 -4.04
C THR A 82 6.59 -1.45 -3.50
N PRO A 83 7.28 -2.47 -4.04
CA PRO A 83 8.68 -2.74 -3.75
C PRO A 83 9.60 -1.55 -4.08
N GLY A 84 10.60 -1.29 -3.23
CA GLY A 84 11.61 -0.24 -3.49
C GLY A 84 12.94 -0.74 -4.02
N HIS A 85 13.14 -2.06 -4.01
CA HIS A 85 14.38 -2.70 -4.46
C HIS A 85 14.36 -2.85 -6.00
N VAL A 86 15.49 -2.59 -6.64
CA VAL A 86 15.63 -2.60 -8.11
C VAL A 86 15.28 -3.96 -8.73
N ASP A 87 15.60 -5.04 -8.03
CA ASP A 87 15.24 -6.42 -8.44
C ASP A 87 13.73 -6.64 -8.65
N PHE A 88 12.87 -5.76 -8.12
CA PHE A 88 11.41 -5.86 -8.24
C PHE A 88 10.80 -4.75 -9.11
N THR A 89 11.60 -4.14 -10.00
CA THR A 89 11.14 -3.05 -10.90
C THR A 89 9.94 -3.46 -11.76
N ALA A 90 9.85 -4.73 -12.18
CA ALA A 90 8.71 -5.23 -12.95
C ALA A 90 7.37 -5.15 -12.19
N GLU A 91 7.39 -5.31 -10.87
CA GLU A 91 6.22 -5.16 -9.99
C GLU A 91 5.76 -3.70 -9.94
N VAL A 92 6.72 -2.78 -9.84
CA VAL A 92 6.49 -1.33 -9.83
C VAL A 92 5.88 -0.87 -11.17
N GLU A 93 6.45 -1.30 -12.29
CA GLU A 93 5.93 -0.99 -13.63
C GLU A 93 4.52 -1.50 -13.84
N ARG A 94 4.20 -2.68 -13.30
CA ARG A 94 2.84 -3.23 -13.36
C ARG A 94 1.87 -2.38 -12.53
N SER A 95 2.29 -1.97 -11.33
CA SER A 95 1.47 -1.17 -10.41
C SER A 95 1.11 0.18 -11.03
N LEU A 96 2.07 0.85 -11.68
CA LEU A 96 1.85 2.14 -12.37
C LEU A 96 0.72 2.13 -13.41
N ARG A 97 0.46 0.99 -14.06
CA ARG A 97 -0.60 0.88 -15.09
C ARG A 97 -2.01 0.93 -14.51
N VAL A 98 -2.16 0.79 -13.20
CA VAL A 98 -3.45 0.69 -12.49
C VAL A 98 -3.74 1.94 -11.66
N LEU A 99 -2.77 2.86 -11.53
CA LEU A 99 -2.90 4.08 -10.74
C LEU A 99 -3.60 5.19 -11.53
N ASP A 100 -4.39 5.99 -10.82
CA ASP A 100 -5.09 7.14 -11.41
C ASP A 100 -4.15 8.36 -11.58
N GLY A 101 -2.94 8.30 -11.03
CA GLY A 101 -1.91 9.33 -11.15
C GLY A 101 -0.57 8.89 -10.55
N GLY A 102 0.52 9.39 -11.12
CA GLY A 102 1.90 9.29 -10.62
C GLY A 102 2.47 10.66 -10.31
#